data_AF-A0A9C9N3K7-F1
#
_entry.id   AF-A0A9C9N3K7-F1
#
_cell.length_a   1.000
_cell.length_b   1.000
_cell.length_c   1.000
_cell.angle_alpha   90.00
_cell.angle_beta   90.00
_cell.angle_gamma   90.00
#
_symmetry.space_group_name_H-M   'P 1'
#
loop_
_entity.id
_entity.type
_entity.pdbx_description
1 polymer ?
#
loop_
_entity_poly.entity_id
_entity_poly.type
_entity_poly.pdbx_seq_one_letter_code
_entity_poly.pdbx_strand_id
1 'polypeptide(L)'
;MTVDASAWRAAVLDHLMTAGGPACRHAAHYIRAHDVQIRFARQSTGARWTLRGDIELNEPAFCLQSNPTDPRLLGLVVHEATHLEQGIGLALSVAGEVRGWQAEFAARAELNAPIPAIHWRTIAQLPDPPTDADLRLARAGMLRMAGYRYLIWLLPLRPNWWTRLAERLGARLFRGRRRA
;
A
#
# COMPACT_ATOMS: atom_id res chain seq x y z
N MET A 1 9.02 -19.58 -21.73
CA MET A 1 7.98 -19.93 -20.74
C MET A 1 7.33 -18.63 -20.29
N THR A 2 6.05 -18.43 -20.57
CA THR A 2 5.28 -17.30 -20.02
C THR A 2 5.08 -17.56 -18.53
N VAL A 3 5.58 -16.67 -17.68
CA VAL A 3 5.31 -16.75 -16.23
C VAL A 3 3.80 -16.56 -16.03
N ASP A 4 3.15 -17.54 -15.41
CA ASP A 4 1.73 -17.48 -15.07
C ASP A 4 1.50 -16.45 -13.95
N ALA A 5 0.50 -15.60 -14.11
CA ALA A 5 0.14 -14.57 -13.13
C ALA A 5 -0.27 -15.17 -11.78
N SER A 6 -0.92 -16.34 -11.78
CA SER A 6 -1.29 -17.03 -10.53
C SER A 6 -0.03 -17.53 -9.80
N ALA A 7 0.87 -18.20 -10.51
CA ALA A 7 2.15 -18.65 -9.96
C ALA A 7 3.02 -17.47 -9.46
N TRP A 8 3.07 -16.35 -10.20
CA TRP A 8 3.80 -15.15 -9.78
C TRP A 8 3.22 -14.55 -8.50
N ARG A 9 1.88 -14.42 -8.42
CA ARG A 9 1.21 -13.94 -7.21
C ARG A 9 1.43 -14.88 -6.02
N ALA A 10 1.38 -16.20 -6.25
CA ALA A 10 1.66 -17.19 -5.21
C ALA A 10 3.09 -17.00 -4.66
N ALA A 11 4.08 -16.82 -5.52
CA ALA A 11 5.46 -16.57 -5.11
C ALA A 11 5.62 -15.28 -4.27
N VAL A 12 4.93 -14.19 -4.64
CA VAL A 12 4.89 -12.96 -3.82
C VAL A 12 4.37 -13.26 -2.41
N LEU A 13 3.23 -13.93 -2.31
CA LEU A 13 2.58 -14.19 -1.02
C LEU A 13 3.36 -15.19 -0.18
N ASP A 14 3.93 -16.23 -0.78
CA ASP A 14 4.78 -17.18 -0.08
C ASP A 14 6.04 -16.51 0.46
N HIS A 15 6.65 -15.60 -0.31
CA HIS A 15 7.83 -14.88 0.16
C HIS A 15 7.51 -13.94 1.32
N LEU A 16 6.40 -13.18 1.24
CA LEU A 16 5.92 -12.37 2.39
C LEU A 16 5.68 -13.24 3.63
N MET A 17 5.14 -14.45 3.45
CA MET A 17 4.85 -15.36 4.55
C MET A 17 6.10 -15.98 5.20
N THR A 18 7.11 -16.30 4.39
CA THR A 18 8.26 -17.14 4.81
C THR A 18 9.51 -16.33 5.13
N ALA A 19 9.81 -15.29 4.36
CA ALA A 19 10.99 -14.44 4.54
C ALA A 19 10.67 -13.16 5.33
N GLY A 20 9.40 -12.77 5.40
CA GLY A 20 8.95 -11.58 6.12
C GLY A 20 8.67 -11.82 7.62
N GLY A 21 8.43 -10.71 8.33
CA GLY A 21 8.05 -10.68 9.74
C GLY A 21 6.55 -10.45 9.92
N PRO A 22 6.12 -9.92 11.08
CA PRO A 22 4.72 -9.66 11.37
C PRO A 22 3.97 -8.82 10.32
N ALA A 23 4.55 -7.73 9.83
CA ALA A 23 3.88 -6.85 8.86
C ALA A 23 3.67 -7.54 7.51
N CYS A 24 4.70 -8.21 7.00
CA CYS A 24 4.64 -9.00 5.77
C CYS A 24 3.61 -10.14 5.87
N ARG A 25 3.64 -10.91 6.96
CA ARG A 25 2.69 -12.02 7.18
C ARG A 25 1.25 -11.53 7.28
N HIS A 26 1.02 -10.44 8.01
CA HIS A 26 -0.31 -9.83 8.14
C HIS A 26 -0.87 -9.43 6.78
N ALA A 27 -0.10 -8.72 5.95
CA ALA A 27 -0.52 -8.33 4.61
C ALA A 27 -0.81 -9.54 3.71
N ALA A 28 0.05 -10.57 3.74
CA ALA A 28 -0.15 -11.79 2.97
C ALA A 28 -1.44 -12.53 3.39
N HIS A 29 -1.73 -12.61 4.69
CA HIS A 29 -2.98 -13.15 5.21
C HIS A 29 -4.19 -12.35 4.73
N TYR A 30 -4.14 -11.02 4.83
CA TYR A 30 -5.21 -10.15 4.36
C TYR A 30 -5.49 -10.36 2.86
N ILE A 31 -4.44 -10.35 2.02
CA ILE A 31 -4.54 -10.56 0.58
C ILE A 31 -5.16 -11.92 0.25
N ARG A 32 -4.75 -12.99 0.94
CA ARG A 32 -5.32 -14.33 0.75
C ARG A 32 -6.78 -14.39 1.17
N ALA A 33 -7.11 -13.89 2.36
CA ALA A 33 -8.45 -13.96 2.94
C ALA A 33 -9.50 -13.17 2.14
N HIS A 34 -9.07 -12.13 1.42
CA HIS A 34 -9.95 -11.25 0.64
C HIS A 34 -9.83 -11.44 -0.88
N ASP A 35 -9.08 -12.46 -1.32
CA ASP A 35 -8.81 -12.73 -2.74
C ASP A 35 -8.33 -11.48 -3.53
N VAL A 36 -7.48 -10.69 -2.89
CA VAL A 36 -6.91 -9.47 -3.49
C VAL A 36 -6.03 -9.87 -4.66
N GLN A 37 -6.32 -9.34 -5.84
CA GLN A 37 -5.50 -9.56 -7.03
C GLN A 37 -4.32 -8.59 -7.06
N ILE A 38 -3.19 -9.03 -7.59
CA ILE A 38 -2.03 -8.18 -7.86
C ILE A 38 -1.85 -8.10 -9.37
N ARG A 39 -1.94 -6.89 -9.91
CA ARG A 39 -1.92 -6.62 -11.36
C ARG A 39 -0.88 -5.55 -11.68
N PHE A 40 -0.73 -5.25 -12.96
CA PHE A 40 0.19 -4.23 -13.47
C PHE A 40 -0.60 -3.19 -14.26
N ALA A 41 -0.31 -1.92 -14.05
CA ALA A 41 -0.93 -0.81 -14.77
C ALA A 41 0.01 0.40 -14.82
N ARG A 42 -0.04 1.16 -15.90
CA ARG A 42 0.73 2.42 -16.03
C ARG A 42 0.21 3.46 -15.05
N GLN A 43 1.10 3.99 -14.22
CA GLN A 43 0.79 5.00 -13.20
C GLN A 43 2.02 5.85 -12.85
N SER A 44 1.82 6.96 -12.13
CA SER A 44 2.93 7.81 -11.68
C SER A 44 3.48 7.44 -10.31
N THR A 45 2.79 6.58 -9.56
CA THR A 45 3.19 6.06 -8.24
C THR A 45 3.89 4.70 -8.38
N GLY A 46 4.43 4.14 -7.29
CA GLY A 46 5.04 2.80 -7.34
C GLY A 46 4.00 1.68 -7.43
N ALA A 47 2.89 1.87 -6.74
CA ALA A 47 1.71 1.02 -6.76
C ALA A 47 0.47 1.85 -6.42
N ARG A 48 -0.70 1.22 -6.47
CA ARG A 48 -1.97 1.73 -5.93
C ARG A 48 -2.91 0.58 -5.58
N TRP A 49 -3.70 0.76 -4.55
CA TRP A 49 -4.92 0.00 -4.32
C TRP A 49 -6.06 0.54 -5.21
N THR A 50 -7.08 -0.28 -5.45
CA THR A 50 -8.24 0.08 -6.27
C THR A 50 -9.53 -0.02 -5.48
N LEU A 51 -10.57 0.74 -5.90
CA LEU A 51 -11.91 0.64 -5.33
C LEU A 51 -12.55 -0.77 -5.47
N ARG A 52 -11.98 -1.61 -6.36
CA ARG A 52 -12.40 -3.01 -6.56
C ARG A 52 -11.75 -3.98 -5.58
N GLY A 53 -10.80 -3.53 -4.76
CA GLY A 53 -10.10 -4.37 -3.80
C GLY A 53 -8.87 -5.06 -4.34
N ASP A 54 -8.32 -4.59 -5.46
CA ASP A 54 -7.10 -5.14 -6.05
C ASP A 54 -5.93 -4.16 -5.88
N ILE A 55 -4.70 -4.69 -5.98
CA ILE A 55 -3.44 -3.95 -5.99
C ILE A 55 -2.93 -3.88 -7.43
N GLU A 56 -2.50 -2.70 -7.86
CA GLU A 56 -1.86 -2.49 -9.16
C GLU A 56 -0.45 -1.94 -8.96
N LEU A 57 0.55 -2.68 -9.41
CA LEU A 57 1.95 -2.26 -9.46
C LEU A 57 2.21 -1.44 -10.73
N ASN A 58 3.15 -0.51 -10.66
CA ASN A 58 3.43 0.39 -11.78
C ASN A 58 4.15 -0.29 -12.94
N GLU A 59 3.55 -0.24 -14.12
CA GLU A 59 4.20 -0.57 -15.39
C GLU A 59 4.78 0.71 -16.02
N PRO A 60 6.06 0.74 -16.45
CA PRO A 60 6.92 -0.40 -16.79
C PRO A 60 7.90 -0.84 -15.68
N ALA A 61 7.81 -0.27 -14.48
CA ALA A 61 8.76 -0.59 -13.40
C ALA A 61 8.64 -2.06 -12.93
N PHE A 62 7.43 -2.61 -12.99
CA PHE A 62 7.14 -4.00 -12.63
C PHE A 62 6.28 -4.69 -13.70
N CYS A 63 6.53 -5.98 -13.89
CA CYS A 63 5.79 -6.87 -14.77
C CYS A 63 5.92 -8.33 -14.30
N LEU A 64 5.33 -9.29 -15.02
CA LEU A 64 5.42 -10.72 -14.68
C LEU A 64 6.84 -11.29 -14.76
N GLN A 65 7.75 -10.61 -15.46
CA GLN A 65 9.17 -10.94 -15.52
C GLN A 65 9.98 -10.32 -14.37
N SER A 66 9.40 -9.38 -13.61
CA SER A 66 10.03 -8.85 -12.40
C SER A 66 10.14 -9.94 -11.35
N ASN A 67 11.22 -9.90 -10.57
CA ASN A 67 11.42 -10.84 -9.47
C ASN A 67 10.29 -10.69 -8.43
N PRO A 68 9.44 -11.71 -8.21
CA PRO A 68 8.36 -11.64 -7.22
C PRO A 68 8.88 -11.55 -5.78
N THR A 69 10.18 -11.79 -5.55
CA THR A 69 10.81 -11.68 -4.23
C THR A 69 11.59 -10.37 -4.06
N ASP A 70 11.48 -9.40 -4.97
CA ASP A 70 12.13 -8.09 -4.81
C ASP A 70 11.57 -7.39 -3.55
N PRO A 71 12.39 -7.11 -2.53
CA PRO A 71 11.92 -6.48 -1.30
C PRO A 71 11.28 -5.10 -1.50
N ARG A 72 11.64 -4.36 -2.55
CA ARG A 72 10.99 -3.09 -2.89
C ARG A 72 9.55 -3.32 -3.35
N LEU A 73 9.35 -4.28 -4.25
CA LEU A 73 8.02 -4.67 -4.73
C LEU A 73 7.15 -5.17 -3.56
N LEU A 74 7.72 -6.03 -2.72
CA LEU A 74 7.04 -6.59 -1.57
C LEU A 74 6.61 -5.51 -0.57
N GLY A 75 7.48 -4.52 -0.31
CA GLY A 75 7.14 -3.35 0.51
C GLY A 75 5.93 -2.58 -0.05
N LEU A 76 5.89 -2.34 -1.37
CA LEU A 76 4.74 -1.70 -2.02
C LEU A 76 3.47 -2.55 -1.90
N VAL A 77 3.56 -3.88 -2.03
CA VAL A 77 2.41 -4.76 -1.84
C VAL A 77 1.86 -4.65 -0.40
N VAL A 78 2.73 -4.60 0.61
CA VAL A 78 2.32 -4.41 2.01
C VAL A 78 1.67 -3.03 2.22
N HIS A 79 2.22 -1.99 1.59
CA HIS A 79 1.65 -0.64 1.60
C HIS A 79 0.20 -0.64 1.10
N GLU A 80 -0.03 -1.18 -0.10
CA GLU A 80 -1.36 -1.15 -0.71
C GLU A 80 -2.34 -2.08 0.00
N ALA A 81 -1.88 -3.22 0.54
CA ALA A 81 -2.70 -4.08 1.39
C ALA A 81 -3.19 -3.34 2.65
N THR A 82 -2.32 -2.49 3.23
CA THR A 82 -2.68 -1.65 4.39
C THR A 82 -3.81 -0.69 4.04
N HIS A 83 -3.78 -0.06 2.86
CA HIS A 83 -4.89 0.80 2.42
C HIS A 83 -6.20 0.05 2.21
N LEU A 84 -6.13 -1.16 1.65
CA LEU A 84 -7.31 -2.01 1.50
C LEU A 84 -7.94 -2.34 2.86
N GLU A 85 -7.14 -2.65 3.87
CA GLU A 85 -7.61 -2.96 5.23
C GLU A 85 -8.17 -1.73 5.96
N GLN A 86 -7.55 -0.56 5.77
CA GLN A 86 -8.00 0.72 6.34
C GLN A 86 -9.41 1.14 5.88
N GLY A 87 -9.81 0.70 4.69
CA GLY A 87 -10.97 1.24 3.98
C GLY A 87 -10.66 2.57 3.28
N ILE A 88 -11.44 2.86 2.24
CA ILE A 88 -11.35 4.04 1.36
C ILE A 88 -11.26 5.35 2.17
N GLY A 89 -12.05 5.50 3.22
CA GLY A 89 -12.17 6.73 3.97
C GLY A 89 -10.87 7.11 4.69
N LEU A 90 -10.17 6.12 5.26
CA LEU A 90 -8.87 6.33 5.88
C LEU A 90 -7.73 6.33 4.87
N ALA A 91 -7.77 5.42 3.88
CA ALA A 91 -6.79 5.37 2.81
C ALA A 91 -6.68 6.69 2.03
N LEU A 92 -7.80 7.40 1.82
CA LEU A 92 -7.83 8.74 1.20
C LEU A 92 -7.56 9.88 2.20
N SER A 93 -6.59 9.70 3.11
CA SER A 93 -6.16 10.74 4.04
C SER A 93 -4.66 10.64 4.33
N VAL A 94 -4.04 11.73 4.79
CA VAL A 94 -2.62 11.71 5.17
C VAL A 94 -2.36 10.72 6.31
N ALA A 95 -3.29 10.58 7.25
CA ALA A 95 -3.17 9.57 8.31
C ALA A 95 -3.14 8.13 7.75
N GLY A 96 -3.92 7.84 6.70
CA GLY A 96 -3.89 6.54 6.02
C GLY A 96 -2.56 6.29 5.31
N GLU A 97 -2.06 7.31 4.62
CA GLU A 97 -0.76 7.30 3.93
C GLU A 97 0.40 7.13 4.90
N VAL A 98 0.39 7.81 6.06
CA VAL A 98 1.40 7.60 7.10
C VAL A 98 1.45 6.14 7.54
N ARG A 99 0.27 5.53 7.74
CA ARG A 99 0.18 4.10 8.10
C ARG A 99 0.66 3.19 6.96
N GLY A 100 0.35 3.49 5.70
CA GLY A 100 0.89 2.76 4.54
C GLY A 100 2.41 2.82 4.48
N TRP A 101 2.99 4.01 4.66
CA TRP A 101 4.44 4.23 4.71
C TRP A 101 5.11 3.53 5.90
N GLN A 102 4.47 3.52 7.06
CA GLN A 102 4.93 2.78 8.25
C GLN A 102 4.94 1.27 8.00
N ALA A 103 3.88 0.73 7.38
CA ALA A 103 3.79 -0.68 7.04
C ALA A 103 4.83 -1.10 6.00
N GLU A 104 5.03 -0.28 4.96
CA GLU A 104 6.09 -0.51 3.97
C GLU A 104 7.48 -0.49 4.61
N PHE A 105 7.73 0.48 5.50
CA PHE A 105 9.00 0.57 6.23
C PHE A 105 9.24 -0.69 7.07
N ALA A 106 8.24 -1.13 7.82
CA ALA A 106 8.33 -2.35 8.64
C ALA A 106 8.59 -3.58 7.77
N ALA A 107 7.85 -3.76 6.68
CA ALA A 107 8.05 -4.86 5.75
C ALA A 107 9.46 -4.90 5.14
N ARG A 108 9.97 -3.73 4.73
CA ARG A 108 11.33 -3.64 4.17
C ARG A 108 12.39 -3.94 5.22
N ALA A 109 12.19 -3.51 6.47
CA ALA A 109 13.08 -3.86 7.57
C ALA A 109 13.07 -5.38 7.85
N GLU A 110 11.88 -6.00 7.87
CA GLU A 110 11.71 -7.45 8.04
C GLU A 110 12.39 -8.25 6.94
N LEU A 111 12.35 -7.75 5.70
CA LEU A 111 12.97 -8.38 4.52
C LEU A 111 14.46 -8.03 4.36
N ASN A 112 15.09 -7.40 5.35
CA ASN A 112 16.49 -6.94 5.30
C ASN A 112 16.81 -6.05 4.08
N ALA A 113 15.83 -5.28 3.62
CA ALA A 113 15.98 -4.39 2.48
C ALA A 113 16.54 -3.03 2.89
N PRO A 114 17.38 -2.39 2.06
CA PRO A 114 17.85 -1.04 2.33
C PRO A 114 16.68 -0.07 2.35
N ILE A 115 16.67 0.84 3.33
CA ILE A 115 15.67 1.89 3.47
C ILE A 115 16.28 3.19 2.89
N PRO A 116 15.81 3.66 1.72
CA PRO A 116 16.58 4.58 0.88
C PRO A 116 16.69 6.02 1.38
N ALA A 117 15.96 6.46 2.42
CA ALA A 117 16.02 7.85 2.87
C ALA A 117 15.79 8.05 4.37
N ILE A 118 16.51 9.01 4.96
CA ILE A 118 16.35 9.43 6.37
C ILE A 118 14.93 9.96 6.65
N HIS A 119 14.31 10.63 5.67
CA HIS A 119 12.94 11.14 5.78
C HIS A 119 11.89 10.02 5.89
N TRP A 120 12.20 8.81 5.40
CA TRP A 120 11.35 7.65 5.58
C TRP A 120 11.29 7.24 7.04
N ARG A 121 12.44 7.26 7.75
CA ARG A 121 12.49 7.00 9.20
C ARG A 121 11.66 8.02 9.98
N THR A 122 11.70 9.30 9.60
CA THR A 122 10.92 10.35 10.28
C THR A 122 9.43 10.06 10.22
N ILE A 123 8.90 9.65 9.06
CA ILE A 123 7.47 9.29 8.92
C ILE A 123 7.18 7.95 9.61
N ALA A 124 8.06 6.97 9.44
CA ALA A 124 7.88 5.62 9.98
C ALA A 124 7.87 5.59 11.52
N GLN A 125 8.53 6.56 12.17
CA GLN A 125 8.66 6.65 13.62
C GLN A 125 7.67 7.63 14.26
N LEU A 126 6.70 8.16 13.49
CA LEU A 126 5.65 8.98 14.09
C LEU A 126 4.84 8.17 15.11
N PRO A 127 4.42 8.79 16.23
CA PRO A 127 3.59 8.12 17.22
C PRO A 127 2.25 7.68 16.63
N ASP A 128 1.66 6.61 17.17
CA ASP A 128 0.29 6.18 16.85
C ASP A 128 -0.61 6.37 18.10
N PRO A 129 -1.66 7.21 18.04
CA PRO A 129 -2.06 8.02 16.89
C PRO A 129 -1.19 9.28 16.71
N PRO A 130 -0.89 9.69 15.45
CA PRO A 130 -0.16 10.91 15.18
C PRO A 130 -1.04 12.14 15.45
N THR A 131 -0.44 13.25 15.87
CA THR A 131 -1.12 14.54 16.00
C THR A 131 -1.34 15.21 14.63
N ASP A 132 -2.18 16.23 14.56
CA ASP A 132 -2.37 16.99 13.32
C ASP A 132 -1.11 17.79 12.92
N ALA A 133 -0.25 18.13 13.88
CA ALA A 133 1.06 18.71 13.59
C ALA A 133 1.98 17.67 12.91
N ASP A 134 2.02 16.45 13.45
CA ASP A 134 2.76 15.32 12.88
C ASP A 134 2.31 15.02 11.46
N LEU A 135 1.00 14.98 11.22
CA LEU A 135 0.43 14.71 9.89
C LEU A 135 0.79 15.81 8.87
N ARG A 136 0.82 17.08 9.28
CA ARG A 136 1.26 18.18 8.39
C ARG A 136 2.74 18.05 8.06
N LEU A 137 3.58 17.71 9.05
CA LEU A 137 5.00 17.46 8.83
C LEU A 137 5.22 16.26 7.91
N ALA A 138 4.48 15.16 8.13
CA ALA A 138 4.51 13.97 7.29
C ALA A 138 4.16 14.28 5.84
N ARG A 139 3.07 15.03 5.60
CA ARG A 139 2.68 15.47 4.25
C ARG A 139 3.82 16.24 3.57
N ALA A 140 4.45 17.17 4.27
CA ALA A 140 5.57 17.93 3.72
C ALA A 140 6.76 17.01 3.38
N GLY A 141 7.06 16.03 4.23
CA GLY A 141 8.08 14.99 3.98
C GLY A 141 7.75 14.14 2.75
N MET A 142 6.52 13.66 2.64
CA MET A 142 6.05 12.86 1.49
C MET A 142 6.14 13.65 0.18
N LEU A 143 5.74 14.92 0.17
CA LEU A 143 5.87 15.79 -1.01
C LEU A 143 7.32 15.99 -1.46
N ARG A 144 8.25 16.13 -0.50
CA ARG A 144 9.68 16.26 -0.81
C ARG A 144 10.26 14.98 -1.42
N MET A 145 9.78 13.81 -1.01
CA MET A 145 10.29 12.51 -1.49
C MET A 145 9.60 12.03 -2.78
N ALA A 146 8.27 11.98 -2.78
CA ALA A 146 7.47 11.43 -3.88
C ALA A 146 7.08 12.50 -4.92
N GLY A 147 7.28 13.78 -4.61
CA GLY A 147 6.95 14.90 -5.48
C GLY A 147 5.45 15.22 -5.52
N TYR A 148 5.10 16.29 -6.25
CA TYR A 148 3.72 16.77 -6.38
C TYR A 148 2.77 15.79 -7.09
N ARG A 149 3.33 14.88 -7.90
CA ARG A 149 2.57 13.85 -8.63
C ARG A 149 2.01 12.76 -7.71
N TYR A 150 2.45 12.72 -6.45
CA TYR A 150 1.89 11.85 -5.42
C TYR A 150 0.53 12.32 -4.90
N LEU A 151 0.10 13.55 -5.24
CA LEU A 151 -1.23 14.10 -4.93
C LEU A 151 -1.63 14.14 -3.44
N ILE A 152 -0.74 13.78 -2.51
CA ILE A 152 -0.95 13.83 -1.05
C ILE A 152 -1.40 15.20 -0.53
N TRP A 153 -1.13 16.28 -1.28
CA TRP A 153 -1.56 17.64 -0.98
C TRP A 153 -3.08 17.83 -1.12
N LEU A 154 -3.77 16.99 -1.91
CA LEU A 154 -5.23 16.98 -2.06
C LEU A 154 -5.94 16.24 -0.91
N LEU A 155 -5.23 15.32 -0.24
CA LEU A 155 -5.84 14.48 0.80
C LEU A 155 -6.04 15.28 2.09
N PRO A 156 -7.18 15.13 2.79
CA PRO A 156 -7.34 15.70 4.13
C PRO A 156 -6.37 15.04 5.11
N LEU A 157 -6.05 15.70 6.23
CA LEU A 157 -5.17 15.10 7.25
C LEU A 157 -5.78 13.82 7.82
N ARG A 158 -7.09 13.82 8.05
CA ARG A 158 -7.89 12.71 8.59
C ARG A 158 -9.18 12.52 7.79
N PRO A 159 -9.90 11.39 7.96
CA PRO A 159 -11.19 11.18 7.32
C PRO A 159 -12.20 12.29 7.65
N ASN A 160 -12.73 12.92 6.60
CA ASN A 160 -13.75 13.96 6.63
C ASN A 160 -15.05 13.50 5.93
N TRP A 161 -15.98 14.42 5.66
CA TRP A 161 -17.28 14.05 5.09
C TRP A 161 -17.18 13.41 3.69
N TRP A 162 -16.30 13.89 2.81
CA TRP A 162 -16.23 13.40 1.42
C TRP A 162 -15.53 12.03 1.35
N THR A 163 -14.48 11.82 2.13
CA THR A 163 -13.79 10.52 2.23
C THR A 163 -14.72 9.44 2.78
N ARG A 164 -15.55 9.79 3.78
CA ARG A 164 -16.62 8.90 4.28
C ARG A 164 -17.74 8.67 3.27
N LEU A 165 -18.04 9.66 2.43
CA LEU A 165 -18.98 9.47 1.31
C LEU A 165 -18.41 8.48 0.29
N ALA A 166 -17.13 8.64 -0.07
CA ALA A 166 -16.43 7.72 -0.97
C ALA A 166 -16.43 6.28 -0.42
N GLU A 167 -16.18 6.10 0.88
CA GLU A 167 -16.31 4.81 1.57
C GLU A 167 -17.70 4.18 1.37
N ARG A 168 -18.77 4.95 1.63
CA ARG A 168 -20.15 4.45 1.50
C ARG A 168 -20.48 4.03 0.06
N LEU A 169 -19.97 4.76 -0.93
CA LEU A 169 -20.17 4.45 -2.34
C LEU A 169 -19.34 3.23 -2.76
N GLY A 170 -18.07 3.15 -2.35
CA GLY A 170 -17.19 2.03 -2.67
C GLY A 170 -17.60 0.71 -2.00
N ALA A 171 -18.12 0.75 -0.76
CA ALA A 171 -18.65 -0.43 -0.08
C ALA A 171 -19.84 -1.09 -0.82
N ARG A 172 -20.51 -0.38 -1.74
CA ARG A 172 -21.53 -0.96 -2.62
C ARG A 172 -20.90 -1.75 -3.77
N LEU A 173 -19.78 -1.27 -4.32
CA LEU A 173 -19.03 -1.96 -5.36
C LEU A 173 -18.36 -3.23 -4.83
N PHE A 174 -17.78 -3.18 -3.63
CA PHE A 174 -17.11 -4.31 -2.98
C PHE A 174 -18.09 -5.45 -2.62
N ARG A 175 -19.31 -5.12 -2.19
CA ARG A 175 -20.36 -6.11 -1.87
C ARG A 175 -20.83 -6.91 -3.08
N GLY A 176 -20.75 -6.36 -4.29
CA GLY A 176 -21.09 -7.07 -5.52
C GLY A 176 -20.19 -8.26 -5.80
N ARG A 177 -18.93 -8.23 -5.34
CA ARG A 177 -17.92 -9.25 -5.62
C ARG A 177 -17.98 -10.47 -4.68
N ARG A 178 -18.54 -10.32 -3.47
CA ARG A 178 -18.78 -11.46 -2.54
C ARG A 178 -20.05 -12.26 -2.86
N ARG A 179 -20.86 -11.81 -3.83
CA ARG A 179 -22.15 -12.43 -4.22
C ARG A 179 -22.13 -13.04 -5.62
N ALA A 180 -21.01 -12.96 -6.32
CA ALA A 180 -20.77 -13.60 -7.62
C ALA A 180 -19.82 -14.78 -7.40
#